data_AF-A0A534WF74-F1
#
_entry.id   AF-A0A534WF74-F1
#
_cell.length_a   1.000
_cell.length_b   1.000
_cell.length_c   1.000
_cell.angle_alpha   90.00
_cell.angle_beta   90.00
_cell.angle_gamma   90.00
#
_symmetry.space_group_name_H-M   'P 1'
#
loop_
_entity.id
_entity.type
_entity.pdbx_description
1 polymer ?
#
loop_
_entity_poly.entity_id
_entity_poly.type
_entity_poly.pdbx_seq_one_letter_code
_entity_poly.pdbx_strand_id
1 'polypeptide(L)'
;MDGSAAAKVVRNKPARLVDACFTVSGERITDQTTSAAMCPVHGNPRLAAGEPLAQDVLKCRLKKVDARDYASPLSEAQLARLEAIFADGVCDYSRRGLNQKRLAGTWLSYPLPGHFDDDDFEDE
;
A
#
# COMPACT_ATOMS: atom_id res chain seq x y z
N MET A 1 20.68 -23.52 22.98
CA MET A 1 20.26 -23.35 21.57
C MET A 1 19.64 -21.97 21.47
N ASP A 2 20.50 -20.95 21.51
CA ASP A 2 20.09 -19.61 21.93
C ASP A 2 20.15 -18.63 20.75
N GLY A 3 19.30 -17.60 20.79
CA GLY A 3 19.13 -16.62 19.73
C GLY A 3 17.67 -16.20 19.55
N SER A 4 17.46 -14.99 19.04
CA SER A 4 16.11 -14.45 18.77
C SER A 4 15.32 -15.35 17.81
N ALA A 5 13.99 -15.26 17.84
CA ALA A 5 13.13 -15.99 16.91
C ALA A 5 13.52 -15.72 15.44
N ALA A 6 13.83 -14.46 15.09
CA ALA A 6 14.29 -14.08 13.77
C ALA A 6 15.59 -14.81 13.36
N ALA A 7 16.58 -14.90 14.26
CA ALA A 7 17.82 -15.61 13.98
C ALA A 7 17.60 -17.12 13.77
N LYS A 8 16.65 -17.73 14.50
CA LYS A 8 16.26 -19.13 14.30
C LYS A 8 15.61 -19.34 12.92
N VAL A 9 14.71 -18.46 12.49
CA VAL A 9 14.08 -18.51 11.16
C VAL A 9 15.11 -18.44 10.05
N VAL A 10 16.05 -17.50 10.11
CA VAL A 10 17.09 -17.35 9.09
C VAL A 10 17.97 -18.60 9.01
N ARG A 11 18.41 -19.15 10.14
CA ARG A 11 19.24 -20.37 10.16
C ARG A 11 18.53 -21.60 9.62
N ASN A 12 17.23 -21.73 9.90
CA ASN A 12 16.43 -22.88 9.49
C ASN A 12 15.76 -22.69 8.13
N LYS A 13 16.00 -21.57 7.43
CA LYS A 13 15.47 -21.31 6.08
C LYS A 13 16.05 -22.35 5.10
N PRO A 14 15.24 -23.23 4.50
CA PRO A 14 15.75 -24.20 3.52
C PRO A 14 16.29 -23.47 2.29
N ALA A 15 17.39 -23.97 1.70
CA ALA A 15 18.00 -23.35 0.51
C ALA A 15 17.01 -23.23 -0.67
N ARG A 16 16.05 -24.15 -0.78
CA ARG A 16 15.00 -24.14 -1.82
C ARG A 16 13.89 -23.12 -1.59
N LEU A 17 13.84 -22.44 -0.43
CA LEU A 17 12.84 -21.42 -0.12
C LEU A 17 13.32 -20.06 -0.68
N VAL A 18 13.16 -19.92 -1.98
CA VAL A 18 13.45 -18.71 -2.76
C VAL A 18 12.15 -18.18 -3.34
N ASP A 19 12.16 -16.88 -3.65
CA ASP A 19 11.08 -16.23 -4.39
C ASP A 19 10.83 -16.99 -5.70
N ALA A 20 9.56 -17.13 -6.05
CA ALA A 20 9.16 -17.90 -7.21
C ALA A 20 7.82 -17.41 -7.75
N CYS A 21 7.64 -17.54 -9.07
CA CYS A 21 6.33 -17.44 -9.71
C CYS A 21 5.75 -18.83 -9.93
N PHE A 22 4.43 -18.90 -10.07
CA PHE A 22 3.73 -20.14 -10.38
C PHE A 22 2.94 -19.95 -11.66
N THR A 23 3.05 -20.90 -12.58
CA THR A 23 2.23 -20.92 -13.79
C THR A 23 0.79 -21.31 -13.45
N VAL A 24 -0.12 -21.13 -14.41
CA VAL A 24 -1.52 -21.60 -14.27
C VAL A 24 -1.63 -23.11 -14.07
N SER A 25 -0.64 -23.89 -14.52
CA SER A 25 -0.54 -25.33 -14.27
C SER A 25 0.15 -25.68 -12.94
N GLY A 26 0.58 -24.68 -12.17
CA GLY A 26 1.26 -24.85 -10.88
C GLY A 26 2.76 -25.10 -10.97
N GLU A 27 3.37 -24.95 -12.13
CA GLU A 27 4.82 -25.07 -12.29
C GLU A 27 5.52 -23.91 -11.55
N ARG A 28 6.50 -24.25 -10.72
CA ARG A 28 7.26 -23.27 -9.94
C ARG A 28 8.49 -22.80 -10.70
N ILE A 29 8.57 -21.49 -10.94
CA ILE A 29 9.68 -20.82 -11.60
C ILE A 29 10.49 -20.05 -10.56
N THR A 30 11.76 -20.41 -10.37
CA THR A 30 12.68 -19.75 -9.43
C THR A 30 13.74 -18.87 -10.11
N ASP A 31 13.82 -18.89 -11.44
CA ASP A 31 14.66 -17.94 -12.17
C ASP A 31 14.02 -16.56 -12.10
N GLN A 32 14.71 -15.60 -11.48
CA GLN A 32 14.12 -14.29 -11.18
C GLN A 32 13.84 -13.47 -12.45
N THR A 33 14.65 -13.65 -13.49
CA THR A 33 14.45 -12.97 -14.78
C THR A 33 13.16 -13.44 -15.44
N THR A 34 12.97 -14.75 -15.51
CA THR A 34 11.77 -15.38 -16.09
C THR A 34 10.54 -15.10 -15.23
N SER A 35 10.67 -15.17 -13.91
CA SER A 35 9.64 -14.83 -12.93
C SER A 35 9.15 -13.38 -13.09
N ALA A 36 10.07 -12.41 -13.19
CA ALA A 36 9.74 -11.00 -13.37
C ALA A 36 9.07 -10.71 -14.72
N ALA A 37 9.47 -11.43 -15.78
CA ALA A 37 8.83 -11.31 -17.09
C ALA A 37 7.42 -11.92 -17.12
N MET A 38 7.20 -13.02 -16.39
CA MET A 38 5.92 -13.72 -16.35
C MET A 38 4.90 -13.05 -15.41
N CYS A 39 5.35 -12.52 -14.28
CA CYS A 39 4.52 -11.82 -13.31
C CYS A 39 5.05 -10.40 -13.11
N PRO A 40 4.88 -9.52 -14.12
CA PRO A 40 5.33 -8.14 -14.01
C PRO A 40 4.65 -7.44 -12.84
N VAL A 41 5.44 -6.71 -12.06
CA VAL A 41 4.90 -5.86 -10.99
C VAL A 41 4.19 -4.68 -11.64
N HIS A 42 2.86 -4.68 -11.55
CA HIS A 42 2.05 -3.58 -12.06
C HIS A 42 1.82 -2.50 -11.00
N GLY A 43 1.76 -1.24 -11.43
CA GLY A 43 1.22 -0.17 -10.62
C GLY A 43 -0.28 -0.33 -10.41
N ASN A 44 -0.82 0.39 -9.43
CA ASN A 44 -2.26 0.48 -9.22
C ASN A 44 -2.73 1.94 -9.40
N PRO A 45 -4.05 2.19 -9.52
CA PRO A 45 -4.56 3.54 -9.77
C PRO A 45 -4.13 4.59 -8.73
N ARG A 46 -3.92 4.19 -7.46
CA ARG A 46 -3.46 5.12 -6.42
C ARG A 46 -2.00 5.52 -6.62
N LEU A 47 -1.13 4.56 -6.97
CA LEU A 47 0.26 4.84 -7.33
C LEU A 47 0.34 5.76 -8.56
N ALA A 48 -0.49 5.50 -9.58
CA ALA A 48 -0.57 6.36 -10.76
C ALA A 48 -1.06 7.79 -10.42
N ALA A 49 -1.89 7.94 -9.38
CA ALA A 49 -2.36 9.22 -8.86
C ALA A 49 -1.37 9.91 -7.89
N GLY A 50 -0.19 9.33 -7.66
CA GLY A 50 0.86 9.92 -6.81
C GLY A 50 0.91 9.40 -5.38
N GLU A 51 0.20 8.33 -5.03
CA GLU A 51 0.35 7.66 -3.73
C GLU A 51 1.80 7.16 -3.53
N PRO A 52 2.37 7.29 -2.32
CA PRO A 52 3.66 6.68 -2.01
C PRO A 52 3.66 5.15 -2.16
N LEU A 53 4.81 4.56 -2.49
CA LEU A 53 4.98 3.10 -2.59
C LEU A 53 4.62 2.35 -1.31
N ALA A 54 4.70 3.00 -0.15
CA ALA A 54 4.30 2.42 1.13
C ALA A 54 2.78 2.13 1.22
N GLN A 55 1.96 2.82 0.42
CA GLN A 55 0.50 2.68 0.35
C GLN A 55 -0.21 2.77 1.72
N ASP A 56 0.32 3.61 2.61
CA ASP A 56 -0.12 3.76 4.00
C ASP A 56 -1.01 4.99 4.23
N VAL A 57 -1.43 5.66 3.16
CA VAL A 57 -2.38 6.78 3.18
C VAL A 57 -3.79 6.25 2.95
N LEU A 58 -4.40 5.66 3.99
CA LEU A 58 -5.74 5.04 3.88
C LEU A 58 -6.86 6.04 3.62
N LYS A 59 -6.92 7.13 4.42
CA LYS A 59 -7.86 8.24 4.21
C LYS A 59 -7.06 9.49 3.83
N CYS A 60 -7.07 9.85 2.56
CA CYS A 60 -6.34 11.02 2.06
C CYS A 60 -7.03 12.32 2.48
N ARG A 61 -6.27 13.43 2.49
CA ARG A 61 -6.87 14.78 2.50
C ARG A 61 -7.23 15.14 1.06
N LEU A 62 -8.31 15.87 0.87
CA LEU A 62 -8.74 16.29 -0.46
C LEU A 62 -8.17 17.67 -0.82
N LYS A 63 -7.86 17.85 -2.10
CA LYS A 63 -7.62 19.15 -2.74
C LYS A 63 -8.53 19.31 -3.95
N LYS A 64 -8.79 20.56 -4.35
CA LYS A 64 -9.51 20.81 -5.61
C LYS A 64 -8.72 20.25 -6.79
N VAL A 65 -9.44 19.86 -7.83
CA VAL A 65 -8.84 19.43 -9.10
C VAL A 65 -7.96 20.57 -9.63
N ASP A 66 -6.71 20.24 -9.96
CA ASP A 66 -5.77 21.17 -10.59
C ASP A 66 -5.32 20.57 -11.92
N ALA A 67 -5.56 21.27 -13.03
CA ALA A 67 -5.16 20.81 -14.35
C ALA A 67 -3.64 20.54 -14.45
N ARG A 68 -2.82 21.19 -13.61
CA ARG A 68 -1.36 21.01 -13.56
C ARG A 68 -0.94 19.67 -12.95
N ASP A 69 -1.85 18.96 -12.28
CA ASP A 69 -1.57 17.62 -11.73
C ASP A 69 -1.50 16.54 -12.83
N TYR A 70 -2.00 16.83 -14.04
CA TYR A 70 -2.13 15.86 -15.12
C TYR A 70 -1.01 16.04 -16.14
N ALA A 71 -0.07 15.09 -16.18
CA ALA A 71 1.07 15.11 -17.11
C ALA A 71 0.63 15.15 -18.58
N SER A 72 -0.46 14.47 -18.91
CA SER A 72 -1.17 14.64 -20.18
C SER A 72 -2.29 15.68 -19.97
N PRO A 73 -2.25 16.83 -20.66
CA PRO A 73 -3.28 17.85 -20.52
C PRO A 73 -4.67 17.28 -20.80
N LEU A 74 -5.59 17.51 -19.88
CA LEU A 74 -7.01 17.21 -20.08
C LEU A 74 -7.67 18.32 -20.90
N SER A 75 -8.64 17.96 -21.75
CA SER A 75 -9.50 18.95 -22.38
C SER A 75 -10.41 19.63 -21.36
N GLU A 76 -10.94 20.81 -21.69
CA GLU A 76 -11.87 21.54 -20.82
C GLU A 76 -13.09 20.69 -20.44
N ALA A 77 -13.64 19.93 -21.39
CA ALA A 77 -14.77 19.03 -21.13
C ALA A 77 -14.40 17.87 -20.20
N GLN A 78 -13.17 17.35 -20.31
CA GLN A 78 -12.67 16.30 -19.40
C GLN A 78 -12.45 16.85 -18.00
N LEU A 79 -11.88 18.06 -17.88
CA LEU A 79 -11.66 18.72 -16.60
C LEU A 79 -12.98 19.05 -15.89
N ALA A 80 -13.95 19.63 -16.61
CA ALA A 80 -15.27 19.93 -16.07
C ALA A 80 -16.00 18.65 -15.60
N ARG A 81 -15.89 17.56 -16.35
CA ARG A 81 -16.44 16.26 -15.92
C ARG A 81 -15.75 15.74 -14.65
N LEU A 82 -14.44 15.89 -14.56
CA LEU A 82 -13.67 15.46 -13.40
C LEU A 82 -14.07 16.25 -12.15
N GLU A 83 -14.19 17.57 -12.25
CA GLU A 83 -14.67 18.44 -11.16
C GLU A 83 -16.10 18.09 -10.73
N ALA A 84 -16.98 17.74 -11.67
CA ALA A 84 -18.34 17.33 -11.36
C ALA A 84 -18.41 15.98 -10.62
N ILE A 85 -17.55 15.02 -10.99
CA ILE A 85 -17.49 13.71 -10.32
C ILE A 85 -16.89 13.85 -8.92
N PHE A 86 -15.85 14.67 -8.78
CA PHE A 86 -15.12 14.88 -7.52
C PHE A 86 -15.39 16.27 -6.96
N ALA A 87 -16.65 16.56 -6.63
CA ALA A 87 -17.09 17.87 -6.13
C ALA A 87 -16.32 18.33 -4.88
N ASP A 88 -16.01 17.40 -3.98
CA ASP A 88 -15.25 17.66 -2.75
C ASP A 88 -13.73 17.69 -2.96
N GLY A 89 -13.27 17.28 -4.15
CA GLY A 89 -11.87 17.23 -4.53
C GLY A 89 -11.32 15.82 -4.69
N VAL A 90 -10.06 15.77 -5.10
CA VAL A 90 -9.26 14.56 -5.32
C VAL A 90 -8.22 14.40 -4.21
N CYS A 91 -7.67 13.20 -4.03
CA CYS A 91 -6.65 12.96 -3.03
C CYS A 91 -5.40 13.82 -3.25
N ASP A 92 -4.96 14.49 -2.18
CA ASP A 92 -3.68 15.15 -2.09
C ASP A 92 -2.67 14.23 -1.38
N TYR A 93 -2.03 13.36 -2.17
CA TYR A 93 -1.01 12.43 -1.67
C TYR A 93 0.31 13.10 -1.26
N SER A 94 0.47 14.41 -1.50
CA SER A 94 1.61 15.17 -0.96
C SER A 94 1.52 15.38 0.55
N ARG A 95 0.35 15.12 1.14
CA ARG A 95 0.06 15.29 2.56
C ARG A 95 -0.17 13.95 3.24
N ARG A 96 0.12 13.91 4.55
CA ARG A 96 -0.23 12.79 5.41
C ARG A 96 -1.75 12.57 5.44
N GLY A 97 -2.14 11.31 5.56
CA GLY A 97 -3.53 10.89 5.69
C GLY A 97 -4.21 11.50 6.91
N LEU A 98 -5.54 11.60 6.84
CA LEU A 98 -6.37 11.89 8.00
C LEU A 98 -6.17 10.81 9.05
N ASN A 99 -5.97 11.23 10.30
CA ASN A 99 -5.70 10.37 11.46
C ASN A 99 -4.46 9.46 11.31
N GLN A 100 -3.59 9.67 10.31
CA GLN A 100 -2.37 8.91 10.16
C GLN A 100 -1.40 9.23 11.32
N LYS A 101 -1.19 8.25 12.19
CA LYS A 101 -0.23 8.33 13.31
C LYS A 101 1.09 7.67 12.93
N ARG A 102 2.17 8.09 13.61
CA ARG A 102 3.46 7.39 13.50
C ARG A 102 3.30 6.00 14.12
N LEU A 103 3.91 4.99 13.48
CA LEU A 103 4.01 3.65 14.05
C LEU A 103 4.63 3.73 15.45
N ALA A 104 4.00 3.08 16.44
CA ALA A 104 4.55 2.98 17.79
C ALA A 104 5.82 2.08 17.84
N GLY A 105 5.97 1.21 16.84
CA GLY A 105 7.12 0.34 16.61
C GLY A 105 6.84 -0.61 15.45
N THR A 106 7.86 -1.28 14.94
CA THR A 106 7.71 -2.27 13.85
C THR A 106 7.02 -3.55 14.34
N TRP A 107 7.34 -3.97 15.56
CA TRP A 107 6.78 -5.16 16.20
C TRP A 107 6.16 -4.75 17.52
N LEU A 108 4.84 -4.66 17.55
CA LEU A 108 4.10 -4.39 18.78
C LEU A 108 3.94 -5.70 19.55
N SER A 109 4.23 -5.64 20.84
CA SER A 109 3.95 -6.74 21.77
C SER A 109 2.70 -6.39 22.53
N TYR A 110 1.70 -7.27 22.49
CA TYR A 110 0.46 -7.14 23.28
C TYR A 110 0.48 -8.22 24.36
N PRO A 111 1.23 -8.00 25.46
CA PRO A 111 1.43 -9.01 26.50
C PRO A 111 0.16 -9.27 27.33
N LEU A 112 -0.86 -8.42 27.18
CA LEU A 112 -2.15 -8.54 27.83
C LEU A 112 -3.22 -8.79 26.76
N PRO A 113 -4.29 -9.54 27.07
CA PRO A 113 -5.49 -9.59 26.24
C PRO A 113 -5.99 -8.17 25.99
N GLY A 114 -6.30 -7.85 24.73
CA GLY A 114 -6.93 -6.57 24.41
C GLY A 114 -8.24 -6.42 25.17
N HIS A 115 -8.43 -5.30 25.85
CA HIS A 115 -9.75 -4.87 26.31
C HIS A 115 -10.35 -4.03 25.19
N PHE A 116 -11.51 -4.44 24.69
CA PHE A 116 -12.33 -3.58 23.85
C PHE A 116 -13.25 -2.83 24.81
N ASP A 117 -13.00 -1.53 24.98
CA ASP A 117 -13.96 -0.62 25.59
C ASP A 117 -14.94 -0.20 24.47
N ASP A 118 -16.22 -0.55 24.62
CA ASP A 118 -17.26 -0.23 23.63
C ASP A 118 -17.45 1.29 23.44
N ASP A 119 -16.92 2.11 24.36
CA ASP A 119 -17.03 3.57 24.36
C ASP A 119 -16.11 4.28 23.34
N ASP A 120 -15.09 3.60 22.78
CA ASP A 120 -14.14 4.20 21.81
C ASP A 120 -14.77 4.47 20.42
N PHE A 121 -15.99 3.98 20.17
CA PHE A 121 -16.71 4.15 18.90
C PHE A 121 -17.77 5.26 18.91
N GLU A 122 -18.07 5.88 20.05
CA GLU A 122 -19.17 6.88 20.16
C GLU A 122 -18.72 8.33 19.87
N ASP A 123 -17.43 8.59 19.66
CA ASP A 123 -16.91 9.89 19.24
C ASP A 123 -16.71 9.97 17.71
N GLU A 124 -17.79 9.97 16.94
CA GLU A 124 -17.80 10.34 15.50
C GLU A 124 -18.74 11.51 15.18
#